data_AF-A0A3B8STX6-F1
#
_entry.id   AF-A0A3B8STX6-F1
#
_cell.length_a   1.000
_cell.length_b   1.000
_cell.length_c   1.000
_cell.angle_alpha   90.00
_cell.angle_beta   90.00
_cell.angle_gamma   90.00
#
_symmetry.space_group_name_H-M   'P 1'
#
loop_
_entity.id
_entity.type
_entity.pdbx_description
1 polymer ?
#
loop_
_entity_poly.entity_id
_entity_poly.type
_entity_poly.pdbx_seq_one_letter_code
_entity_poly.pdbx_strand_id
1 'polypeptide(L)'
;MSHDYIHQNRRLSQSNASWIQQFACEDIDCLIICRGPIRKEVMDVFTEMGAKYSILLSEKDSIIYQNALAPELRLISDPTRIHRVPDYTGASKEERDQRIQQIIQIAKDNGHNSIFAGYGFMAEDESLVRAIEESGLTFIGPCSRTVRQAGLKDEAKRTALAADVSVVPGVDDLTVRTLLAKASREGGLDVIAKAHQLQIPDGASDADQAEALLAASYQALVDVISIDEIAAQAEIEVAKLFDQQPNNRIRLKAIGGGGGKGQRILVAPKDYPGDHHTQVKDAASKVPALLREVLNEVKATGRGDNKNVLIELNIETTRHQEIQVIGNGEWCLTLGGRDCSLQMHEQKLLEVSTTVESLQRAIDASDQHPAQQEALAMDLAILERMEDEATRFGSAV
;
A
#
# COMPACT_ATOMS: atom_id res chain seq x y z
N MET A 1 20.30 11.60 -29.19
CA MET A 1 20.55 12.68 -28.22
C MET A 1 21.07 12.03 -26.95
N SER A 2 22.38 12.13 -26.71
CA SER A 2 22.97 11.82 -25.39
C SER A 2 22.17 12.61 -24.36
N HIS A 3 21.44 11.94 -23.48
CA HIS A 3 20.90 12.63 -22.31
C HIS A 3 22.06 12.74 -21.33
N ASP A 4 22.69 13.92 -21.28
CA ASP A 4 23.87 14.21 -20.46
C ASP A 4 23.61 14.03 -18.94
N TYR A 5 22.36 13.77 -18.54
CA TYR A 5 21.94 13.47 -17.17
C TYR A 5 21.90 11.97 -16.81
N ILE A 6 22.08 11.05 -17.78
CA ILE A 6 22.21 9.61 -17.47
C ILE A 6 23.71 9.32 -17.30
N HIS A 7 24.16 9.27 -16.05
CA HIS A 7 25.53 8.88 -15.72
C HIS A 7 25.86 7.51 -16.35
N GLN A 8 26.76 7.51 -17.34
CA GLN A 8 27.12 6.30 -18.10
C GLN A 8 27.99 5.32 -17.30
N ASN A 9 28.54 5.72 -16.15
CA ASN A 9 29.29 4.83 -15.27
C ASN A 9 28.86 5.05 -13.81
N ARG A 10 28.12 4.08 -13.26
CA ARG A 10 27.64 4.09 -11.87
C ARG A 10 28.55 3.28 -10.93
N ARG A 11 29.73 2.84 -11.38
CA ARG A 11 30.72 2.12 -10.55
C ARG A 11 31.52 3.11 -9.71
N LEU A 12 30.91 3.57 -8.62
CA LEU A 12 31.46 4.64 -7.80
C LEU A 12 32.77 4.26 -7.09
N SER A 13 33.06 2.96 -6.93
CA SER A 13 34.35 2.47 -6.44
C SER A 13 35.54 2.92 -7.29
N GLN A 14 35.32 3.21 -8.57
CA GLN A 14 36.35 3.65 -9.53
C GLN A 14 36.60 5.15 -9.49
N SER A 15 35.84 5.90 -8.68
CA SER A 15 36.03 7.34 -8.52
C SER A 15 37.38 7.67 -7.88
N ASN A 16 37.97 8.82 -8.23
CA ASN A 16 39.18 9.32 -7.56
C ASN A 16 38.90 9.95 -6.18
N ALA A 17 37.62 10.16 -5.82
CA ALA A 17 37.23 10.76 -4.54
C ALA A 17 36.76 9.69 -3.54
N SER A 18 37.43 9.60 -2.39
CA SER A 18 37.08 8.64 -1.34
C SER A 18 35.66 8.80 -0.81
N TRP A 19 35.13 10.02 -0.78
CA TRP A 19 33.74 10.29 -0.40
C TRP A 19 32.74 9.65 -1.38
N ILE A 20 33.00 9.72 -2.70
CA ILE A 20 32.15 9.10 -3.71
C ILE A 20 32.23 7.57 -3.62
N GLN A 21 33.41 7.03 -3.37
CA GLN A 21 33.61 5.58 -3.22
C GLN A 21 32.80 4.97 -2.07
N GLN A 22 32.36 5.76 -1.08
CA GLN A 22 31.51 5.27 0.01
C GLN A 22 30.09 4.90 -0.44
N PHE A 23 29.66 5.37 -1.61
CA PHE A 23 28.37 5.06 -2.21
C PHE A 23 28.45 3.95 -3.26
N ALA A 24 29.59 3.26 -3.33
CA ALA A 24 29.78 2.12 -4.21
C ALA A 24 28.86 0.96 -3.78
N CYS A 25 28.43 0.14 -4.74
CA CYS A 25 27.40 -0.89 -4.52
C CYS A 25 27.83 -2.26 -5.05
N GLU A 26 29.12 -2.46 -5.32
CA GLU A 26 29.69 -3.72 -5.80
C GLU A 26 29.69 -4.81 -4.73
N ASP A 27 29.42 -4.46 -3.49
CA ASP A 27 29.17 -5.38 -2.37
C ASP A 27 27.76 -6.00 -2.41
N ILE A 28 26.82 -5.41 -3.15
CA ILE A 28 25.47 -5.97 -3.34
C ILE A 28 25.55 -7.26 -4.16
N ASP A 29 25.00 -8.34 -3.60
CA ASP A 29 24.74 -9.60 -4.29
C ASP A 29 23.27 -9.99 -4.09
N CYS A 30 22.44 -9.60 -5.06
CA CYS A 30 20.99 -9.56 -4.91
C CYS A 30 20.26 -10.73 -5.60
N LEU A 31 19.33 -11.35 -4.89
CA LEU A 31 18.33 -12.21 -5.51
C LEU A 31 17.10 -11.37 -5.93
N ILE A 32 16.85 -11.27 -7.24
CA ILE A 32 15.71 -10.54 -7.79
C ILE A 32 14.49 -11.47 -7.89
N ILE A 33 13.41 -11.13 -7.19
CA ILE A 33 12.20 -11.97 -7.06
C ILE A 33 10.97 -11.39 -7.78
N CYS A 34 11.13 -10.32 -8.54
CA CYS A 34 10.10 -9.75 -9.42
C CYS A 34 10.18 -10.31 -10.85
N ARG A 35 9.28 -9.90 -11.75
CA ARG A 35 9.27 -10.27 -13.18
C ARG A 35 8.92 -9.09 -14.09
N GLY A 36 9.11 -9.25 -15.40
CA GLY A 36 8.69 -8.25 -16.40
C GLY A 36 9.63 -7.03 -16.47
N PRO A 37 9.12 -5.86 -16.89
CA PRO A 37 9.95 -4.67 -17.14
C PRO A 37 10.82 -4.26 -15.94
N ILE A 38 10.27 -4.29 -14.73
CA ILE A 38 11.00 -3.93 -13.51
C ILE A 38 12.20 -4.84 -13.22
N ARG A 39 12.10 -6.14 -13.54
CA ARG A 39 13.24 -7.07 -13.42
C ARG A 39 14.35 -6.64 -14.38
N LYS A 40 13.99 -6.32 -15.62
CA LYS A 40 14.97 -5.89 -16.63
C LYS A 40 15.65 -4.59 -16.23
N GLU A 41 14.87 -3.62 -15.74
CA GLU A 41 15.38 -2.32 -15.30
C GLU A 41 16.37 -2.46 -14.14
N VAL A 42 16.03 -3.24 -13.10
CA VAL A 42 16.96 -3.44 -11.98
C VAL A 42 18.23 -4.20 -12.41
N MET A 43 18.14 -5.15 -13.35
CA MET A 43 19.31 -5.83 -13.91
C MET A 43 20.25 -4.85 -14.62
N ASP A 44 19.70 -3.89 -15.37
CA ASP A 44 20.49 -2.86 -16.05
C ASP A 44 21.17 -1.94 -15.03
N VAL A 45 20.41 -1.45 -14.04
CA VAL A 45 20.93 -0.60 -12.96
C VAL A 45 22.03 -1.30 -12.17
N PHE A 46 21.84 -2.55 -11.74
CA PHE A 46 22.86 -3.31 -11.03
C PHE A 46 24.10 -3.58 -11.88
N THR A 47 23.93 -3.86 -13.18
CA THR A 47 25.07 -4.02 -14.10
C THR A 47 25.89 -2.74 -14.21
N GLU A 48 25.21 -1.59 -14.35
CA GLU A 48 25.82 -0.26 -14.40
C GLU A 48 26.53 0.10 -13.09
N MET A 49 25.97 -0.29 -11.93
CA MET A 49 26.55 -0.07 -10.60
C MET A 49 27.67 -1.06 -10.26
N GLY A 50 27.74 -2.18 -10.97
CA GLY A 50 28.70 -3.26 -10.70
C GLY A 50 28.29 -4.23 -9.60
N ALA A 51 27.05 -4.17 -9.13
CA ALA A 51 26.45 -5.14 -8.24
C ALA A 51 26.30 -6.50 -8.94
N LYS A 52 26.23 -7.57 -8.14
CA LYS A 52 25.91 -8.92 -8.59
C LYS A 52 24.45 -9.20 -8.36
N TYR A 53 23.89 -10.07 -9.20
CA TYR A 53 22.53 -10.51 -9.03
C TYR A 53 22.29 -11.89 -9.65
N SER A 54 21.30 -12.57 -9.08
CA SER A 54 20.62 -13.73 -9.64
C SER A 54 19.13 -13.45 -9.71
N ILE A 55 18.40 -14.29 -10.43
CA ILE A 55 16.94 -14.15 -10.58
C ILE A 55 16.21 -15.38 -10.07
N LEU A 56 15.00 -15.12 -9.58
CA LEU A 56 14.00 -16.14 -9.31
C LEU A 56 13.09 -16.28 -10.54
N LEU A 57 13.02 -17.48 -11.12
CA LEU A 57 12.19 -17.79 -12.27
C LEU A 57 11.05 -18.72 -11.88
N SER A 58 9.83 -18.20 -11.90
CA SER A 58 8.61 -19.00 -11.78
C SER A 58 8.49 -19.95 -12.97
N GLU A 59 8.05 -21.18 -12.75
CA GLU A 59 7.74 -22.11 -13.85
C GLU A 59 6.73 -21.50 -14.82
N LYS A 60 5.75 -20.73 -14.33
CA LYS A 60 4.77 -20.00 -15.18
C LYS A 60 5.42 -19.01 -16.17
N ASP A 61 6.66 -18.59 -15.92
CA ASP A 61 7.40 -17.62 -16.74
C ASP A 61 8.52 -18.29 -17.55
N SER A 62 8.64 -19.60 -17.44
CA SER A 62 9.59 -20.39 -18.20
C SER A 62 9.32 -20.25 -19.70
N ILE A 63 10.40 -20.16 -20.48
CA ILE A 63 10.38 -20.11 -21.96
C ILE A 63 9.71 -21.33 -22.63
N ILE A 64 9.28 -22.32 -21.85
CA ILE A 64 8.53 -23.50 -22.30
C ILE A 64 7.10 -23.12 -22.71
N TYR A 65 6.55 -22.00 -22.24
CA TYR A 65 5.20 -21.53 -22.61
C TYR A 65 5.22 -20.64 -23.87
N GLN A 66 4.29 -20.89 -24.81
CA GLN A 66 4.26 -20.30 -26.17
C GLN A 66 4.31 -18.76 -26.24
N ASN A 67 4.00 -18.03 -25.15
CA ASN A 67 3.98 -16.56 -25.10
C ASN A 67 4.93 -15.97 -24.04
N ALA A 68 5.78 -16.78 -23.40
CA ALA A 68 6.74 -16.31 -22.41
C ALA A 68 7.97 -15.68 -23.10
N LEU A 69 7.91 -14.37 -23.33
CA LEU A 69 9.08 -13.59 -23.70
C LEU A 69 9.61 -12.90 -22.44
N ALA A 70 10.52 -13.57 -21.74
CA ALA A 70 11.40 -12.96 -20.73
C ALA A 70 12.72 -12.60 -21.43
N PRO A 71 12.79 -11.47 -22.19
CA PRO A 71 13.97 -11.09 -22.95
C PRO A 71 15.22 -11.00 -22.08
N GLU A 72 15.07 -10.69 -20.80
CA GLU A 72 16.14 -10.62 -19.81
C GLU A 72 16.86 -11.95 -19.60
N LEU A 73 16.20 -13.10 -19.81
CA LEU A 73 16.85 -14.41 -19.71
C LEU A 73 17.96 -14.58 -20.75
N ARG A 74 17.87 -13.90 -21.89
CA ARG A 74 18.91 -13.92 -22.92
C ARG A 74 20.17 -13.15 -22.51
N LEU A 75 20.07 -12.29 -21.50
CA LEU A 75 21.20 -11.53 -20.96
C LEU A 75 21.95 -12.30 -19.88
N ILE A 76 21.34 -13.34 -19.31
CA ILE A 76 21.97 -14.18 -18.29
C ILE A 76 22.68 -15.33 -19.01
N SER A 77 23.99 -15.16 -19.22
CA SER A 77 24.82 -16.19 -19.86
C SER A 77 25.17 -17.35 -18.93
N ASP A 78 25.07 -17.15 -17.62
CA ASP A 78 25.38 -18.13 -16.59
C ASP A 78 24.09 -18.74 -16.00
N PRO A 79 23.73 -19.98 -16.36
CA PRO A 79 22.50 -20.61 -15.91
C PRO A 79 22.44 -20.81 -14.39
N THR A 80 23.57 -20.78 -13.68
CA THR A 80 23.60 -20.94 -12.22
C THR A 80 22.96 -19.77 -11.48
N ARG A 81 22.80 -18.63 -12.16
CA ARG A 81 22.13 -17.42 -11.64
C ARG A 81 20.60 -17.43 -11.79
N ILE A 82 20.03 -18.54 -12.24
CA ILE A 82 18.59 -18.69 -12.46
C ILE A 82 18.06 -19.76 -11.50
N HIS A 83 17.32 -19.32 -10.49
CA HIS A 83 16.75 -20.21 -9.47
C HIS A 83 15.27 -20.42 -9.74
N ARG A 84 14.85 -21.68 -9.90
CA ARG A 84 13.49 -22.01 -10.29
C ARG A 84 12.57 -22.22 -9.08
N VAL A 85 11.34 -21.75 -9.20
CA VAL A 85 10.26 -21.94 -8.23
C VAL A 85 8.95 -22.23 -8.94
N PRO A 86 8.02 -23.00 -8.36
CA PRO A 86 6.70 -23.21 -8.97
C PRO A 86 5.95 -21.90 -9.30
N ASP A 87 6.05 -20.88 -8.43
CA ASP A 87 5.44 -19.57 -8.60
C ASP A 87 6.08 -18.55 -7.62
N TYR A 88 5.63 -17.28 -7.63
CA TYR A 88 6.20 -16.22 -6.78
C TYR A 88 5.54 -16.05 -5.41
N THR A 89 4.31 -16.55 -5.19
CA THR A 89 3.46 -16.12 -4.06
C THR A 89 2.87 -17.24 -3.20
N GLY A 90 2.64 -18.44 -3.74
CA GLY A 90 1.75 -19.45 -3.17
C GLY A 90 0.27 -19.14 -3.42
N ALA A 91 -0.57 -20.17 -3.46
CA ALA A 91 -2.03 -20.03 -3.63
C ALA A 91 -2.79 -19.95 -2.30
N SER A 92 -2.23 -20.52 -1.23
CA SER A 92 -2.73 -20.44 0.14
C SER A 92 -1.74 -19.72 1.06
N LYS A 93 -2.17 -19.40 2.29
CA LYS A 93 -1.28 -18.82 3.31
C LYS A 93 -0.12 -19.76 3.63
N GLU A 94 -0.39 -21.05 3.76
CA GLU A 94 0.62 -22.07 4.05
C GLU A 94 1.62 -22.21 2.89
N GLU A 95 1.14 -22.21 1.65
CA GLU A 95 2.02 -22.23 0.47
C GLU A 95 2.85 -20.95 0.36
N ARG A 96 2.29 -19.79 0.73
CA ARG A 96 3.03 -18.53 0.77
C ARG A 96 4.13 -18.56 1.81
N ASP A 97 3.86 -19.06 3.02
CA ASP A 97 4.87 -19.17 4.07
C ASP A 97 5.99 -20.13 3.64
N GLN A 98 5.65 -21.26 3.00
CA GLN A 98 6.63 -22.16 2.39
C GLN A 98 7.43 -21.48 1.27
N ARG A 99 6.77 -20.67 0.43
CA ARG A 99 7.42 -19.91 -0.65
C ARG A 99 8.44 -18.92 -0.11
N ILE A 100 8.08 -18.18 0.94
CA ILE A 100 8.97 -17.23 1.63
C ILE A 100 10.23 -17.96 2.12
N GLN A 101 10.06 -19.07 2.83
CA GLN A 101 11.20 -19.86 3.33
C GLN A 101 12.07 -20.40 2.20
N GLN A 102 11.46 -20.86 1.10
CA GLN A 102 12.20 -21.31 -0.07
C GLN A 102 13.04 -20.19 -0.71
N ILE A 103 12.48 -18.98 -0.83
CA ILE A 103 13.20 -17.81 -1.38
C ILE A 103 14.41 -17.45 -0.52
N ILE A 104 14.22 -17.40 0.81
CA ILE A 104 15.29 -17.11 1.76
C ILE A 104 16.39 -18.18 1.70
N GLN A 105 16.00 -19.46 1.62
CA GLN A 105 16.96 -20.56 1.53
C GLN A 105 17.77 -20.48 0.23
N ILE A 106 17.13 -20.18 -0.90
CA ILE A 106 17.82 -19.95 -2.18
C ILE A 106 18.81 -18.80 -2.05
N ALA A 107 18.41 -17.69 -1.43
CA ALA A 107 19.32 -16.56 -1.21
C ALA A 107 20.56 -16.98 -0.42
N LYS A 108 20.37 -17.67 0.71
CA LYS A 108 21.47 -18.13 1.58
C LYS A 108 22.37 -19.16 0.93
N ASP A 109 21.80 -20.17 0.27
CA ASP A 109 22.56 -21.25 -0.37
C ASP A 109 23.48 -20.73 -1.49
N ASN A 110 23.10 -19.63 -2.13
CA ASN A 110 23.85 -19.01 -3.22
C ASN A 110 24.67 -17.79 -2.77
N GLY A 111 24.71 -17.50 -1.48
CA GLY A 111 25.53 -16.42 -0.91
C GLY A 111 25.03 -15.00 -1.22
N HIS A 112 23.76 -14.84 -1.61
CA HIS A 112 23.15 -13.53 -1.78
C HIS A 112 23.02 -12.83 -0.43
N ASN A 113 23.28 -11.53 -0.39
CA ASN A 113 23.16 -10.71 0.82
C ASN A 113 21.90 -9.83 0.82
N SER A 114 21.22 -9.71 -0.34
CA SER A 114 20.03 -8.90 -0.47
C SER A 114 18.96 -9.52 -1.36
N ILE A 115 17.71 -9.05 -1.21
CA ILE A 115 16.56 -9.45 -2.02
C ILE A 115 15.84 -8.20 -2.53
N PHE A 116 15.44 -8.19 -3.81
CA PHE A 116 14.66 -7.13 -4.43
C PHE A 116 13.36 -7.66 -5.04
N ALA A 117 12.23 -7.08 -4.64
CA ALA A 117 10.89 -7.54 -5.04
C ALA A 117 10.20 -6.67 -6.10
N GLY A 118 10.80 -5.55 -6.51
CA GLY A 118 10.18 -4.64 -7.50
C GLY A 118 8.83 -4.11 -7.01
N TYR A 119 7.83 -4.10 -7.91
CA TYR A 119 6.44 -3.78 -7.58
C TYR A 119 5.51 -4.97 -7.88
N GLY A 120 4.35 -5.00 -7.21
CA GLY A 120 3.39 -6.10 -7.29
C GLY A 120 3.89 -7.38 -6.60
N PHE A 121 3.21 -8.50 -6.83
CA PHE A 121 3.46 -9.78 -6.14
C PHE A 121 3.48 -9.62 -4.61
N MET A 122 4.65 -9.79 -3.99
CA MET A 122 4.86 -9.72 -2.55
C MET A 122 5.72 -8.50 -2.16
N ALA A 123 5.90 -7.51 -3.03
CA ALA A 123 6.70 -6.32 -2.74
C ALA A 123 6.18 -5.52 -1.52
N GLU A 124 4.88 -5.59 -1.26
CA GLU A 124 4.20 -4.94 -0.13
C GLU A 124 3.73 -5.96 0.94
N ASP A 125 4.29 -7.18 0.92
CA ASP A 125 3.93 -8.23 1.88
C ASP A 125 4.82 -8.12 3.13
N GLU A 126 4.25 -7.65 4.25
CA GLU A 126 4.98 -7.51 5.53
C GLU A 126 5.62 -8.81 5.99
N SER A 127 4.96 -9.96 5.79
CA SER A 127 5.44 -11.25 6.27
C SER A 127 6.68 -11.71 5.49
N LEU A 128 6.75 -11.44 4.19
CA LEU A 128 7.97 -11.62 3.40
C LEU A 128 9.11 -10.73 3.91
N VAL A 129 8.87 -9.42 4.01
CA VAL A 129 9.92 -8.47 4.39
C VAL A 129 10.46 -8.79 5.77
N ARG A 130 9.57 -9.07 6.72
CA ARG A 130 9.94 -9.48 8.08
C ARG A 130 10.77 -10.76 8.09
N ALA A 131 10.38 -11.77 7.32
CA ALA A 131 11.13 -13.01 7.25
C ALA A 131 12.53 -12.82 6.64
N ILE A 132 12.68 -11.93 5.65
CA ILE A 132 13.97 -11.56 5.06
C ILE A 132 14.86 -10.90 6.13
N GLU A 133 14.33 -9.91 6.86
CA GLU A 133 15.03 -9.21 7.95
C GLU A 133 15.47 -10.18 9.05
N GLU A 134 14.56 -11.02 9.56
CA GLU A 134 14.85 -12.03 10.59
C GLU A 134 15.88 -13.07 10.14
N SER A 135 16.02 -13.28 8.82
CA SER A 135 17.00 -14.19 8.25
C SER A 135 18.42 -13.61 8.16
N GLY A 136 18.59 -12.30 8.40
CA GLY A 136 19.86 -11.57 8.26
C GLY A 136 20.17 -11.10 6.84
N LEU A 137 19.21 -11.15 5.93
CA LEU A 137 19.32 -10.64 4.56
C LEU A 137 18.81 -9.20 4.49
N THR A 138 19.34 -8.41 3.57
CA THR A 138 18.85 -7.05 3.32
C THR A 138 17.69 -7.08 2.34
N PHE A 139 16.53 -6.59 2.74
CA PHE A 139 15.47 -6.28 1.78
C PHE A 139 15.74 -4.92 1.13
N ILE A 140 15.82 -4.87 -0.20
CA ILE A 140 15.98 -3.61 -0.94
C ILE A 140 14.58 -2.98 -1.09
N GLY A 141 14.15 -2.28 -0.04
CA GLY A 141 12.85 -1.65 0.10
C GLY A 141 12.64 -1.12 1.53
N PRO A 142 11.43 -0.65 1.86
CA PRO A 142 11.08 -0.27 3.23
C PRO A 142 11.12 -1.48 4.17
N CYS A 143 11.40 -1.23 5.46
CA CYS A 143 11.41 -2.28 6.47
C CYS A 143 10.00 -2.82 6.75
N SER A 144 9.90 -3.99 7.39
CA SER A 144 8.62 -4.66 7.66
C SER A 144 7.63 -3.79 8.44
N ARG A 145 8.13 -3.00 9.40
CA ARG A 145 7.34 -2.01 10.15
C ARG A 145 6.70 -0.99 9.22
N THR A 146 7.49 -0.36 8.35
CA THR A 146 7.02 0.67 7.42
C THR A 146 6.03 0.07 6.41
N VAL A 147 6.28 -1.14 5.90
CA VAL A 147 5.35 -1.86 5.01
C VAL A 147 3.99 -2.06 5.70
N ARG A 148 3.98 -2.42 6.99
CA ARG A 148 2.73 -2.57 7.75
C ARG A 148 2.01 -1.24 7.93
N GLN A 149 2.71 -0.24 8.46
CA GLN A 149 2.12 1.04 8.85
C GLN A 149 1.63 1.84 7.64
N ALA A 150 2.31 1.76 6.50
CA ALA A 150 1.91 2.43 5.27
C ALA A 150 0.95 1.59 4.41
N GLY A 151 1.00 0.25 4.51
CA GLY A 151 0.21 -0.66 3.67
C GLY A 151 -1.22 -0.91 4.18
N LEU A 152 -1.42 -0.95 5.50
CA LEU A 152 -2.75 -1.11 6.09
C LEU A 152 -3.47 0.24 6.12
N LYS A 153 -4.58 0.37 5.38
CA LYS A 153 -5.26 1.65 5.15
C LYS A 153 -5.70 2.37 6.43
N ASP A 154 -6.10 1.61 7.44
CA ASP A 154 -6.48 2.11 8.76
C ASP A 154 -5.26 2.59 9.57
N GLU A 155 -4.20 1.80 9.65
CA GLU A 155 -2.92 2.22 10.28
C GLU A 155 -2.33 3.45 9.58
N ALA A 156 -2.34 3.47 8.25
CA ALA A 156 -1.82 4.56 7.43
C ALA A 156 -2.58 5.85 7.70
N LYS A 157 -3.92 5.80 7.72
CA LYS A 157 -4.73 6.99 8.01
C LYS A 157 -4.55 7.50 9.43
N ARG A 158 -4.45 6.60 10.41
CA ARG A 158 -4.17 6.99 11.80
C ARG A 158 -2.83 7.69 11.91
N THR A 159 -1.80 7.13 11.27
CA THR A 159 -0.47 7.72 11.24
C THR A 159 -0.48 9.07 10.52
N ALA A 160 -1.22 9.19 9.41
CA ALA A 160 -1.42 10.45 8.69
C ALA A 160 -2.06 11.52 9.59
N LEU A 161 -3.15 11.20 10.28
CA LEU A 161 -3.80 12.12 11.22
C LEU A 161 -2.86 12.53 12.36
N ALA A 162 -2.09 11.58 12.92
CA ALA A 162 -1.12 11.87 13.98
C ALA A 162 0.06 12.74 13.49
N ALA A 163 0.39 12.66 12.19
CA ALA A 163 1.43 13.45 11.53
C ALA A 163 0.92 14.76 10.91
N ASP A 164 -0.32 15.17 11.21
CA ASP A 164 -0.97 16.36 10.63
C ASP A 164 -0.97 16.34 9.10
N VAL A 165 -1.37 15.19 8.55
CA VAL A 165 -1.53 14.95 7.11
C VAL A 165 -3.01 14.81 6.79
N SER A 166 -3.43 15.51 5.75
CA SER A 166 -4.82 15.57 5.32
C SER A 166 -5.33 14.19 4.88
N VAL A 167 -6.46 13.74 5.43
CA VAL A 167 -7.13 12.49 5.02
C VAL A 167 -8.57 12.74 4.58
N VAL A 168 -9.11 11.84 3.77
CA VAL A 168 -10.53 11.89 3.38
C VAL A 168 -11.41 11.66 4.61
N PRO A 169 -12.38 12.54 4.90
CA PRO A 169 -13.29 12.36 6.02
C PRO A 169 -14.06 11.05 5.94
N GLY A 170 -14.19 10.36 7.08
CA GLY A 170 -14.81 9.05 7.12
C GLY A 170 -14.70 8.32 8.46
N VAL A 171 -15.04 7.04 8.43
CA VAL A 171 -14.85 6.08 9.51
C VAL A 171 -13.81 5.06 9.07
N ASP A 172 -12.73 4.94 9.86
CA ASP A 172 -11.59 4.08 9.53
C ASP A 172 -11.46 2.89 10.48
N ASP A 173 -12.19 2.91 11.60
CA ASP A 173 -12.11 1.98 12.73
C ASP A 173 -13.43 1.20 12.93
N LEU A 174 -14.08 0.81 11.84
CA LEU A 174 -15.43 0.21 11.86
C LEU A 174 -15.50 -1.04 12.76
N THR A 175 -14.50 -1.92 12.72
CA THR A 175 -14.44 -3.13 13.56
C THR A 175 -14.28 -2.78 15.05
N VAL A 176 -13.48 -1.76 15.38
CA VAL A 176 -13.33 -1.25 16.75
C VAL A 176 -14.68 -0.73 17.27
N ARG A 177 -15.37 0.10 16.49
CA ARG A 177 -16.71 0.61 16.84
C ARG A 177 -17.73 -0.53 17.02
N THR A 178 -17.67 -1.54 16.16
CA THR A 178 -18.53 -2.72 16.24
C THR A 178 -18.30 -3.49 17.54
N LEU A 179 -17.03 -3.73 17.88
CA LEU A 179 -16.66 -4.44 19.10
C LEU A 179 -17.03 -3.65 20.35
N LEU A 180 -16.85 -2.33 20.37
CA LEU A 180 -17.27 -1.46 21.47
C LEU A 180 -18.80 -1.44 21.64
N ALA A 181 -19.55 -1.39 20.53
CA ALA A 181 -21.01 -1.48 20.54
C ALA A 181 -21.51 -2.84 21.06
N LYS A 182 -20.79 -3.92 20.75
CA LYS A 182 -21.04 -5.26 21.32
C LYS A 182 -20.71 -5.33 22.80
N ALA A 183 -19.53 -4.85 23.20
CA ALA A 183 -19.09 -4.81 24.59
C ALA A 183 -20.09 -4.05 25.47
N SER A 184 -20.63 -2.92 24.98
CA SER A 184 -21.66 -2.15 25.68
C SER A 184 -22.95 -2.94 25.94
N ARG A 185 -23.27 -3.93 25.08
CA ARG A 185 -24.44 -4.82 25.24
C ARG A 185 -24.13 -6.06 26.08
N GLU A 186 -22.90 -6.56 26.04
CA GLU A 186 -22.48 -7.85 26.62
C GLU A 186 -21.68 -7.72 27.93
N GLY A 187 -21.56 -6.51 28.49
CA GLY A 187 -20.96 -6.28 29.80
C GLY A 187 -19.46 -6.01 29.80
N GLY A 188 -18.89 -5.57 28.68
CA GLY A 188 -17.52 -5.07 28.56
C GLY A 188 -16.59 -5.93 27.70
N LEU A 189 -15.44 -5.37 27.32
CA LEU A 189 -14.43 -6.05 26.49
C LEU A 189 -13.85 -7.28 27.22
N ASP A 190 -13.65 -7.20 28.54
CA ASP A 190 -13.14 -8.30 29.37
C ASP A 190 -14.00 -9.57 29.28
N VAL A 191 -15.32 -9.42 29.18
CA VAL A 191 -16.25 -10.55 29.08
C VAL A 191 -16.05 -11.26 27.74
N ILE A 192 -15.96 -10.49 26.66
CA ILE A 192 -15.73 -11.01 25.31
C ILE A 192 -14.36 -11.69 25.23
N ALA A 193 -13.31 -11.05 25.73
CA ALA A 193 -11.96 -11.61 25.77
C ALA A 193 -11.91 -12.93 26.54
N LYS A 194 -12.48 -12.99 27.74
CA LYS A 194 -12.56 -14.23 28.53
C LYS A 194 -13.33 -15.33 27.82
N ALA A 195 -14.45 -15.00 27.18
CA ALA A 195 -15.24 -15.97 26.42
C ALA A 195 -14.44 -16.60 25.25
N HIS A 196 -13.47 -15.87 24.70
CA HIS A 196 -12.65 -16.30 23.57
C HIS A 196 -11.24 -16.72 23.98
N GLN A 197 -10.95 -16.78 25.29
CA GLN A 197 -9.62 -17.12 25.85
C GLN A 197 -8.51 -16.17 25.38
N LEU A 198 -8.85 -14.90 25.19
CA LEU A 198 -7.95 -13.82 24.79
C LEU A 198 -7.61 -12.92 25.98
N GLN A 199 -6.53 -12.16 25.86
CA GLN A 199 -6.06 -11.19 26.84
C GLN A 199 -6.23 -9.78 26.28
N ILE A 200 -6.51 -8.82 27.15
CA ILE A 200 -6.56 -7.40 26.83
C ILE A 200 -5.43 -6.71 27.61
N PRO A 201 -4.67 -5.79 27.00
CA PRO A 201 -3.67 -5.01 27.73
C PRO A 201 -4.31 -4.05 28.76
N ASP A 202 -3.68 -3.97 29.93
CA ASP A 202 -4.09 -3.05 31.01
C ASP A 202 -3.67 -1.60 30.71
N GLY A 203 -4.50 -0.63 31.11
CA GLY A 203 -4.12 0.79 31.17
C GLY A 203 -4.22 1.59 29.87
N ALA A 204 -4.84 1.04 28.82
CA ALA A 204 -5.10 1.72 27.56
C ALA A 204 -6.54 2.25 27.47
N SER A 205 -6.85 3.09 26.48
CA SER A 205 -8.24 3.52 26.24
C SER A 205 -9.11 2.35 25.76
N ASP A 206 -10.44 2.46 25.89
CA ASP A 206 -11.37 1.42 25.40
C ASP A 206 -11.14 1.10 23.91
N ALA A 207 -10.81 2.10 23.10
CA ALA A 207 -10.51 1.91 21.68
C ALA A 207 -9.21 1.11 21.47
N ASP A 208 -8.14 1.45 22.19
CA ASP A 208 -6.87 0.72 22.14
C ASP A 208 -7.03 -0.73 22.61
N GLN A 209 -7.83 -0.94 23.67
CA GLN A 209 -8.15 -2.27 24.19
C GLN A 209 -8.94 -3.09 23.19
N ALA A 210 -9.94 -2.49 22.53
CA ALA A 210 -10.72 -3.15 21.48
C ALA A 210 -9.84 -3.50 20.27
N GLU A 211 -8.94 -2.62 19.85
CA GLU A 211 -7.97 -2.88 18.78
C GLU A 211 -7.02 -4.03 19.13
N ALA A 212 -6.44 -4.01 20.33
CA ALA A 212 -5.58 -5.09 20.81
C ALA A 212 -6.33 -6.44 20.87
N LEU A 213 -7.59 -6.43 21.29
CA LEU A 213 -8.43 -7.64 21.30
C LEU A 213 -8.71 -8.14 19.88
N LEU A 214 -8.97 -7.25 18.92
CA LEU A 214 -9.14 -7.62 17.51
C LEU A 214 -7.86 -8.23 16.94
N ALA A 215 -6.70 -7.60 17.16
CA ALA A 215 -5.41 -8.11 16.72
C ALA A 215 -5.11 -9.51 17.31
N ALA A 216 -5.37 -9.69 18.61
CA ALA A 216 -5.22 -10.99 19.26
C ALA A 216 -6.18 -12.04 18.67
N SER A 217 -7.42 -11.65 18.34
CA SER A 217 -8.39 -12.54 17.71
C SER A 217 -7.94 -13.01 16.33
N TYR A 218 -7.32 -12.13 15.54
CA TYR A 218 -6.78 -12.44 14.22
C TYR A 218 -5.64 -13.46 14.31
N GLN A 219 -4.73 -13.27 15.27
CA GLN A 219 -3.62 -14.20 15.52
C GLN A 219 -4.11 -15.57 16.00
N ALA A 220 -5.14 -15.59 16.85
CA ALA A 220 -5.74 -16.82 17.35
C ALA A 220 -6.71 -17.50 16.37
N LEU A 221 -6.93 -16.92 15.18
CA LEU A 221 -7.87 -17.41 14.16
C LEU A 221 -9.31 -17.56 14.69
N VAL A 222 -9.74 -16.60 15.52
CA VAL A 222 -11.09 -16.54 16.08
C VAL A 222 -11.75 -15.19 15.76
N ASP A 223 -13.08 -15.19 15.64
CA ASP A 223 -13.85 -13.97 15.39
C ASP A 223 -14.58 -13.55 16.67
N VAL A 224 -14.19 -12.42 17.25
CA VAL A 224 -14.90 -11.80 18.41
C VAL A 224 -16.15 -11.02 17.99
N ILE A 225 -16.22 -10.65 16.72
CA ILE A 225 -17.35 -9.99 16.06
C ILE A 225 -17.67 -10.67 14.73
N SER A 226 -18.95 -10.76 14.40
CA SER A 226 -19.43 -11.37 13.16
C SER A 226 -19.54 -10.34 12.03
N ILE A 227 -19.57 -10.81 10.78
CA ILE A 227 -19.83 -9.95 9.59
C ILE A 227 -21.19 -9.25 9.70
N ASP A 228 -22.20 -9.91 10.28
CA ASP A 228 -23.53 -9.33 10.45
C ASP A 228 -23.52 -8.17 11.46
N GLU A 229 -22.74 -8.30 12.54
CA GLU A 229 -22.53 -7.21 13.50
C GLU A 229 -21.79 -6.03 12.86
N ILE A 230 -20.75 -6.30 12.07
CA ILE A 230 -19.99 -5.26 11.33
C ILE A 230 -20.91 -4.56 10.33
N ALA A 231 -21.72 -5.32 9.59
CA ALA A 231 -22.67 -4.79 8.61
C ALA A 231 -23.73 -3.89 9.25
N ALA A 232 -24.27 -4.29 10.42
CA ALA A 232 -25.23 -3.50 11.17
C ALA A 232 -24.60 -2.21 11.71
N GLN A 233 -23.37 -2.27 12.24
CA GLN A 233 -22.66 -1.08 12.67
C GLN A 233 -22.36 -0.15 11.50
N ALA A 234 -21.96 -0.69 10.34
CA ALA A 234 -21.68 0.09 9.14
C ALA A 234 -22.90 0.87 8.66
N GLU A 235 -24.09 0.25 8.68
CA GLU A 235 -25.35 0.91 8.34
C GLU A 235 -25.61 2.13 9.25
N ILE A 236 -25.34 2.00 10.55
CA ILE A 236 -25.47 3.10 11.51
C ILE A 236 -24.48 4.23 11.20
N GLU A 237 -23.21 3.91 10.97
CA GLU A 237 -22.18 4.91 10.72
C GLU A 237 -22.38 5.62 9.37
N VAL A 238 -22.81 4.88 8.33
CA VAL A 238 -23.19 5.46 7.03
C VAL A 238 -24.40 6.36 7.17
N ALA A 239 -25.44 5.96 7.92
CA ALA A 239 -26.62 6.81 8.14
C ALA A 239 -26.25 8.13 8.81
N LYS A 240 -25.36 8.12 9.82
CA LYS A 240 -24.85 9.36 10.46
C LYS A 240 -24.10 10.24 9.47
N LEU A 241 -23.22 9.65 8.64
CA LEU A 241 -22.45 10.41 7.67
C LEU A 241 -23.34 11.00 6.57
N PHE A 242 -24.35 10.25 6.13
CA PHE A 242 -25.37 10.72 5.18
C PHE A 242 -26.28 11.80 5.73
N ASP A 243 -26.62 11.75 7.02
CA ASP A 243 -27.39 12.81 7.67
C ASP A 243 -26.62 14.15 7.63
N GLN A 244 -25.29 14.10 7.83
CA GLN A 244 -24.41 15.26 7.78
C GLN A 244 -24.08 15.72 6.35
N GLN A 245 -24.01 14.79 5.39
CA GLN A 245 -23.58 15.02 4.01
C GLN A 245 -24.56 14.40 2.99
N PRO A 246 -25.84 14.84 2.95
CA PRO A 246 -26.90 14.18 2.18
C PRO A 246 -26.73 14.28 0.66
N ASN A 247 -25.86 15.18 0.20
CA ASN A 247 -25.58 15.39 -1.22
C ASN A 247 -24.40 14.57 -1.73
N ASN A 248 -23.65 13.95 -0.83
CA ASN A 248 -22.42 13.25 -1.14
C ASN A 248 -22.66 11.74 -1.21
N ARG A 249 -21.98 11.10 -2.14
CA ARG A 249 -21.89 9.64 -2.18
C ARG A 249 -20.87 9.18 -1.15
N ILE A 250 -21.01 7.95 -0.67
CA ILE A 250 -20.06 7.31 0.26
C ILE A 250 -19.41 6.13 -0.43
N ARG A 251 -18.11 5.91 -0.18
CA ARG A 251 -17.35 4.78 -0.68
C ARG A 251 -16.97 3.86 0.48
N LEU A 252 -17.30 2.58 0.34
CA LEU A 252 -16.82 1.50 1.21
C LEU A 252 -15.51 0.96 0.62
N LYS A 253 -14.49 0.76 1.44
CA LYS A 253 -13.21 0.14 1.03
C LYS A 253 -12.74 -0.89 2.05
N ALA A 254 -12.56 -2.13 1.65
CA ALA A 254 -11.83 -3.09 2.50
C ALA A 254 -10.36 -2.68 2.64
N ILE A 255 -9.78 -2.94 3.81
CA ILE A 255 -8.36 -2.68 4.09
C ILE A 255 -7.42 -3.42 3.12
N GLY A 256 -7.70 -4.68 2.79
CA GLY A 256 -6.87 -5.52 1.92
C GLY A 256 -7.17 -5.37 0.42
N GLY A 257 -8.00 -4.41 0.01
CA GLY A 257 -8.34 -4.17 -1.39
C GLY A 257 -7.32 -3.29 -2.11
N GLY A 258 -6.83 -3.72 -3.28
CA GLY A 258 -5.91 -2.97 -4.15
C GLY A 258 -6.33 -3.01 -5.62
N GLY A 259 -5.84 -2.05 -6.42
CA GLY A 259 -6.08 -2.02 -7.88
C GLY A 259 -7.56 -1.96 -8.28
N GLY A 260 -8.38 -1.25 -7.49
CA GLY A 260 -9.81 -1.06 -7.74
C GLY A 260 -10.73 -2.13 -7.15
N LYS A 261 -10.19 -3.21 -6.57
CA LYS A 261 -10.98 -4.30 -5.95
C LYS A 261 -11.35 -4.02 -4.51
N GLY A 262 -12.46 -4.60 -4.05
CA GLY A 262 -12.89 -4.53 -2.65
C GLY A 262 -13.42 -3.15 -2.25
N GLN A 263 -14.13 -2.48 -3.16
CA GLN A 263 -14.76 -1.19 -2.88
C GLN A 263 -16.15 -1.10 -3.53
N ARG A 264 -17.06 -0.35 -2.90
CA ARG A 264 -18.41 -0.07 -3.42
C ARG A 264 -18.78 1.38 -3.16
N ILE A 265 -19.51 2.00 -4.08
CA ILE A 265 -20.02 3.36 -3.94
C ILE A 265 -21.52 3.29 -3.63
N LEU A 266 -21.93 3.94 -2.56
CA LEU A 266 -23.31 4.17 -2.18
C LEU A 266 -23.82 5.45 -2.84
N VAL A 267 -25.05 5.41 -3.32
CA VAL A 267 -25.75 6.58 -3.88
C VAL A 267 -26.08 7.56 -2.76
N ALA A 268 -26.10 8.86 -3.07
CA ALA A 268 -26.35 9.91 -2.09
C ALA A 268 -27.84 9.92 -1.67
N PRO A 269 -28.17 10.23 -0.40
CA PRO A 269 -29.55 10.30 0.09
C PRO A 269 -30.47 11.17 -0.76
N LYS A 270 -29.99 12.32 -1.25
CA LYS A 270 -30.77 13.24 -2.10
C LYS A 270 -31.38 12.58 -3.35
N ASP A 271 -30.81 11.48 -3.82
CA ASP A 271 -31.23 10.77 -5.04
C ASP A 271 -32.30 9.70 -4.73
N TYR A 272 -32.63 9.49 -3.45
CA TYR A 272 -33.72 8.62 -3.02
C TYR A 272 -35.04 9.41 -2.90
N PRO A 273 -36.21 8.77 -3.11
CA PRO A 273 -37.50 9.42 -2.89
C PRO A 273 -37.81 9.56 -1.40
N GLY A 274 -38.67 10.53 -1.05
CA GLY A 274 -39.16 10.73 0.32
C GLY A 274 -38.58 11.95 1.01
N ASP A 275 -38.83 12.05 2.31
CA ASP A 275 -38.22 13.07 3.17
C ASP A 275 -36.78 12.69 3.54
N HIS A 276 -36.03 13.64 4.12
CA HIS A 276 -34.63 13.45 4.50
C HIS A 276 -34.40 12.19 5.35
N HIS A 277 -35.27 11.93 6.33
CA HIS A 277 -35.15 10.75 7.18
C HIS A 277 -35.32 9.44 6.39
N THR A 278 -36.32 9.37 5.51
CA THR A 278 -36.58 8.21 4.65
C THR A 278 -35.44 8.03 3.64
N GLN A 279 -34.95 9.11 3.05
CA GLN A 279 -33.81 9.12 2.13
C GLN A 279 -32.55 8.53 2.76
N VAL A 280 -32.16 9.03 3.94
CA VAL A 280 -30.98 8.54 4.68
C VAL A 280 -31.14 7.07 5.03
N LYS A 281 -32.32 6.67 5.53
CA LYS A 281 -32.61 5.27 5.88
C LYS A 281 -32.52 4.35 4.67
N ASP A 282 -33.14 4.72 3.55
CA ASP A 282 -33.17 3.89 2.34
C ASP A 282 -31.79 3.76 1.71
N ALA A 283 -31.00 4.84 1.72
CA ALA A 283 -29.61 4.83 1.27
C ALA A 283 -28.73 3.92 2.15
N ALA A 284 -28.81 4.08 3.48
CA ALA A 284 -28.03 3.29 4.43
C ALA A 284 -28.42 1.79 4.41
N SER A 285 -29.69 1.46 4.11
CA SER A 285 -30.17 0.07 4.04
C SER A 285 -29.42 -0.82 3.02
N LYS A 286 -28.70 -0.22 2.08
CA LYS A 286 -27.90 -0.94 1.07
C LYS A 286 -26.54 -1.41 1.60
N VAL A 287 -26.06 -0.81 2.69
CA VAL A 287 -24.72 -1.04 3.25
C VAL A 287 -24.47 -2.51 3.59
N PRO A 288 -25.37 -3.25 4.27
CA PRO A 288 -25.08 -4.62 4.68
C PRO A 288 -24.79 -5.57 3.50
N ALA A 289 -25.49 -5.40 2.38
CA ALA A 289 -25.26 -6.23 1.19
C ALA A 289 -23.92 -5.88 0.54
N LEU A 290 -23.68 -4.58 0.32
CA LEU A 290 -22.44 -4.09 -0.31
C LEU A 290 -21.19 -4.39 0.51
N LEU A 291 -21.26 -4.32 1.83
CA LEU A 291 -20.15 -4.67 2.72
C LEU A 291 -19.77 -6.15 2.58
N ARG A 292 -20.76 -7.05 2.52
CA ARG A 292 -20.51 -8.48 2.30
C ARG A 292 -19.88 -8.75 0.94
N GLU A 293 -20.34 -8.07 -0.11
CA GLU A 293 -19.71 -8.15 -1.44
C GLU A 293 -18.24 -7.72 -1.40
N VAL A 294 -17.95 -6.59 -0.76
CA VAL A 294 -16.59 -6.06 -0.61
C VAL A 294 -15.69 -7.07 0.10
N LEU A 295 -16.12 -7.63 1.23
CA LEU A 295 -15.35 -8.62 1.99
C LEU A 295 -15.15 -9.93 1.21
N ASN A 296 -16.18 -10.41 0.49
CA ASN A 296 -16.08 -11.60 -0.36
C ASN A 296 -15.06 -11.40 -1.49
N GLU A 297 -15.06 -10.23 -2.11
CA GLU A 297 -14.17 -9.90 -3.22
C GLU A 297 -12.69 -9.92 -2.82
N VAL A 298 -12.39 -9.46 -1.60
CA VAL A 298 -11.02 -9.50 -1.02
C VAL A 298 -10.75 -10.79 -0.23
N LYS A 299 -11.69 -11.74 -0.22
CA LYS A 299 -11.62 -13.02 0.52
C LYS A 299 -11.38 -12.86 2.03
N ALA A 300 -11.88 -11.78 2.63
CA ALA A 300 -11.76 -11.50 4.07
C ALA A 300 -12.98 -12.01 4.85
N THR A 301 -13.45 -13.23 4.55
CA THR A 301 -14.61 -13.85 5.20
C THR A 301 -14.26 -15.08 6.03
N GLY A 302 -12.99 -15.47 6.04
CA GLY A 302 -12.45 -16.53 6.89
C GLY A 302 -12.30 -16.11 8.35
N ARG A 303 -12.06 -17.10 9.20
CA ARG A 303 -11.87 -16.89 10.64
C ARG A 303 -10.56 -16.20 10.94
N GLY A 304 -10.60 -15.14 11.75
CA GLY A 304 -9.42 -14.36 12.10
C GLY A 304 -8.93 -13.44 10.96
N ASP A 305 -9.60 -13.42 9.80
CA ASP A 305 -9.34 -12.38 8.80
C ASP A 305 -9.69 -11.02 9.39
N ASN A 306 -8.88 -10.01 9.07
CA ASN A 306 -9.22 -8.63 9.38
C ASN A 306 -10.30 -8.14 8.41
N LYS A 307 -11.49 -7.88 8.96
CA LYS A 307 -12.73 -7.54 8.22
C LYS A 307 -13.04 -6.05 8.24
N ASN A 308 -12.06 -5.22 8.58
CA ASN A 308 -12.25 -3.78 8.66
C ASN A 308 -12.56 -3.17 7.27
N VAL A 309 -13.51 -2.25 7.24
CA VAL A 309 -13.97 -1.55 6.03
C VAL A 309 -14.04 -0.06 6.34
N LEU A 310 -13.32 0.73 5.54
CA LEU A 310 -13.33 2.18 5.61
C LEU A 310 -14.62 2.69 4.96
N ILE A 311 -15.21 3.72 5.56
CA ILE A 311 -16.40 4.42 5.08
C ILE A 311 -15.98 5.87 4.80
N GLU A 312 -15.84 6.25 3.54
CA GLU A 312 -15.28 7.55 3.14
C GLU A 312 -16.27 8.35 2.29
N LEU A 313 -16.17 9.67 2.30
CA LEU A 313 -16.81 10.48 1.27
C LEU A 313 -16.24 10.14 -0.11
N ASN A 314 -17.12 9.90 -1.08
CA ASN A 314 -16.70 9.72 -2.47
C ASN A 314 -16.50 11.09 -3.12
N ILE A 315 -15.25 11.44 -3.43
CA ILE A 315 -14.93 12.68 -4.14
C ILE A 315 -15.03 12.40 -5.65
N GLU A 316 -15.95 13.08 -6.32
CA GLU A 316 -16.36 12.82 -7.71
C GLU A 316 -15.32 13.23 -8.75
N THR A 317 -14.78 14.44 -8.57
CA THR A 317 -13.85 15.05 -9.50
C THR A 317 -12.58 15.29 -8.72
N THR A 318 -11.64 14.37 -8.90
CA THR A 318 -10.34 14.42 -8.25
C THR A 318 -9.24 14.46 -9.30
N ARG A 319 -8.15 15.12 -8.92
CA ARG A 319 -6.84 14.77 -9.47
C ARG A 319 -6.24 13.70 -8.59
N HIS A 320 -5.56 12.74 -9.21
CA HIS A 320 -4.79 11.73 -8.49
C HIS A 320 -3.33 12.13 -8.56
N GLN A 321 -2.85 12.73 -7.47
CA GLN A 321 -1.45 13.14 -7.34
C GLN A 321 -0.77 12.30 -6.28
N GLU A 322 0.47 11.94 -6.52
CA GLU A 322 1.31 11.18 -5.59
C GLU A 322 2.69 11.80 -5.47
N ILE A 323 3.30 11.70 -4.30
CA ILE A 323 4.63 12.24 -4.03
C ILE A 323 5.63 11.09 -3.96
N GLN A 324 6.75 11.23 -4.65
CA GLN A 324 7.85 10.29 -4.53
C GLN A 324 8.61 10.57 -3.23
N VAL A 325 8.69 9.57 -2.36
CA VAL A 325 9.42 9.65 -1.08
C VAL A 325 10.65 8.74 -1.13
N ILE A 326 11.73 9.16 -0.45
CA ILE A 326 12.90 8.34 -0.15
C ILE A 326 13.35 8.62 1.29
N GLY A 327 13.80 7.58 1.98
CA GLY A 327 14.29 7.69 3.35
C GLY A 327 15.23 6.54 3.71
N ASN A 328 15.94 6.70 4.82
CA ASN A 328 16.89 5.70 5.34
C ASN A 328 16.47 5.15 6.73
N GLY A 329 15.28 5.48 7.20
CA GLY A 329 14.79 5.14 8.55
C GLY A 329 15.16 6.16 9.64
N GLU A 330 15.98 7.16 9.33
CA GLU A 330 16.28 8.31 10.21
C GLU A 330 15.74 9.61 9.63
N TRP A 331 15.86 9.79 8.32
CA TRP A 331 15.34 10.93 7.58
C TRP A 331 14.47 10.49 6.40
N CYS A 332 13.66 11.43 5.94
CA CYS A 332 12.73 11.31 4.82
C CYS A 332 12.83 12.58 3.97
N LEU A 333 12.82 12.44 2.65
CA LEU A 333 12.77 13.55 1.70
C LEU A 333 11.90 13.19 0.49
N THR A 334 11.46 14.19 -0.25
CA THR A 334 10.63 14.04 -1.45
C THR A 334 11.42 14.32 -2.72
N LEU A 335 10.98 13.72 -3.83
CA LEU A 335 11.57 13.88 -5.16
C LEU A 335 10.51 14.37 -6.16
N GLY A 336 9.68 15.33 -5.74
CA GLY A 336 8.55 15.82 -6.52
C GLY A 336 7.35 14.87 -6.54
N GLY A 337 6.37 15.25 -7.34
CA GLY A 337 5.11 14.54 -7.52
C GLY A 337 4.96 13.88 -8.88
N ARG A 338 3.86 13.15 -9.02
CA ARG A 338 3.33 12.66 -10.29
C ARG A 338 1.83 12.91 -10.35
N ASP A 339 1.38 13.47 -11.46
CA ASP A 339 -0.04 13.52 -11.79
C ASP A 339 -0.40 12.24 -12.56
N CYS A 340 -1.18 11.37 -11.91
CA CYS A 340 -1.69 10.12 -12.47
C CYS A 340 -3.22 10.19 -12.64
N SER A 341 -3.79 11.38 -12.85
CA SER A 341 -5.24 11.60 -12.93
C SER A 341 -5.88 10.93 -14.15
N LEU A 342 -5.11 10.67 -15.22
CA LEU A 342 -5.64 9.98 -16.39
C LEU A 342 -5.72 8.48 -16.13
N GLN A 343 -6.92 8.04 -15.76
CA GLN A 343 -7.22 6.67 -15.37
C GLN A 343 -8.43 6.12 -16.13
N MET A 344 -8.50 4.81 -16.25
CA MET A 344 -9.69 4.10 -16.71
C MET A 344 -10.00 2.98 -15.74
N HIS A 345 -11.22 2.97 -15.18
CA HIS A 345 -11.61 2.01 -14.13
C HIS A 345 -10.62 1.96 -12.95
N GLU A 346 -10.15 3.13 -12.49
CA GLU A 346 -9.20 3.27 -11.36
C GLU A 346 -7.83 2.60 -11.63
N GLN A 347 -7.47 2.44 -12.92
CA GLN A 347 -6.15 2.00 -13.37
C GLN A 347 -5.43 3.16 -14.07
N LYS A 348 -4.20 3.44 -13.66
CA LYS A 348 -3.35 4.50 -14.23
C LYS A 348 -3.01 4.19 -15.69
N LEU A 349 -3.17 5.19 -16.57
CA LEU A 349 -2.85 5.07 -17.99
C LEU A 349 -1.72 6.01 -18.42
N LEU A 350 -1.71 7.23 -17.89
CA LEU A 350 -0.67 8.22 -18.12
C LEU A 350 -0.28 8.82 -16.78
N GLU A 351 1.03 8.97 -16.59
CA GLU A 351 1.63 9.52 -15.40
C GLU A 351 2.60 10.60 -15.83
N VAL A 352 2.46 11.81 -15.29
CA VAL A 352 3.28 12.97 -15.65
C VAL A 352 4.01 13.44 -14.41
N SER A 353 5.35 13.43 -14.44
CA SER A 353 6.16 13.95 -13.33
C SER A 353 5.97 15.46 -13.16
N THR A 354 5.82 15.89 -11.91
CA THR A 354 5.68 17.29 -11.53
C THR A 354 6.72 17.63 -10.47
N THR A 355 7.58 18.60 -10.75
CA THR A 355 8.52 19.15 -9.76
C THR A 355 8.28 20.64 -9.56
N VAL A 356 8.68 21.17 -8.41
CA VAL A 356 8.64 22.60 -8.10
C VAL A 356 9.32 23.41 -9.22
N GLU A 357 10.51 22.98 -9.67
CA GLU A 357 11.26 23.68 -10.73
C GLU A 357 10.59 23.55 -12.10
N SER A 358 9.87 22.46 -12.36
CA SER A 358 9.11 22.30 -13.60
C SER A 358 7.89 23.24 -13.64
N LEU A 359 7.19 23.38 -12.51
CA LEU A 359 6.01 24.25 -12.38
C LEU A 359 6.42 25.72 -12.38
N GLN A 360 7.48 26.09 -11.67
CA GLN A 360 7.99 27.46 -11.68
C GLN A 360 8.40 27.89 -13.10
N ARG A 361 9.14 27.05 -13.83
CA ARG A 361 9.49 27.33 -15.23
C ARG A 361 8.26 27.46 -16.13
N ALA A 362 7.21 26.67 -15.88
CA ALA A 362 5.96 26.77 -16.63
C ALA A 362 5.18 28.06 -16.31
N ILE A 363 5.19 28.50 -15.05
CA ILE A 363 4.61 29.78 -14.60
C ILE A 363 5.31 30.94 -15.29
N ASP A 364 6.64 30.98 -15.25
CA ASP A 364 7.46 32.03 -15.86
C ASP A 364 7.26 32.09 -17.39
N ALA A 365 7.03 30.94 -18.03
CA ALA A 365 6.74 30.87 -19.46
C ALA A 365 5.29 31.26 -19.83
N SER A 366 4.40 31.41 -18.85
CA SER A 366 2.95 31.65 -19.05
C SER A 366 2.55 33.13 -18.90
N ASP A 367 3.50 34.06 -18.95
CA ASP A 367 3.27 35.51 -18.76
C ASP A 367 2.18 36.13 -19.65
N GLN A 368 1.93 35.56 -20.84
CA GLN A 368 0.90 36.03 -21.77
C GLN A 368 -0.46 35.33 -21.58
N HIS A 369 -0.58 34.41 -20.62
CA HIS A 369 -1.76 33.59 -20.35
C HIS A 369 -2.14 33.61 -18.86
N PRO A 370 -2.76 34.71 -18.35
CA PRO A 370 -3.00 34.90 -16.91
C PRO A 370 -3.78 33.76 -16.24
N ALA A 371 -4.80 33.21 -16.91
CA ALA A 371 -5.58 32.10 -16.37
C ALA A 371 -4.77 30.80 -16.23
N GLN A 372 -3.83 30.55 -17.16
CA GLN A 372 -2.92 29.41 -17.06
C GLN A 372 -1.89 29.63 -15.95
N GLN A 373 -1.37 30.85 -15.83
CA GLN A 373 -0.43 31.22 -14.78
C GLN A 373 -1.04 31.04 -13.39
N GLU A 374 -2.29 31.46 -13.18
CA GLU A 374 -3.03 31.27 -11.93
C GLU A 374 -3.23 29.78 -11.60
N ALA A 375 -3.63 28.97 -12.58
CA ALA A 375 -3.79 27.53 -12.39
C ALA A 375 -2.46 26.84 -12.03
N LEU A 376 -1.36 27.19 -12.71
CA LEU A 376 -0.03 26.64 -12.42
C LEU A 376 0.50 27.08 -11.04
N ALA A 377 0.21 28.31 -10.63
CA ALA A 377 0.56 28.79 -9.29
C ALA A 377 -0.20 28.03 -8.19
N MET A 378 -1.47 27.70 -8.42
CA MET A 378 -2.24 26.85 -7.53
C MET A 378 -1.68 25.43 -7.47
N ASP A 379 -1.30 24.86 -8.62
CA ASP A 379 -0.66 23.54 -8.69
C ASP A 379 0.67 23.50 -7.95
N LEU A 380 1.48 24.56 -8.06
CA LEU A 380 2.73 24.69 -7.31
C LEU A 380 2.49 24.69 -5.80
N ALA A 381 1.55 25.51 -5.32
CA ALA A 381 1.22 25.57 -3.90
C ALA A 381 0.65 24.24 -3.36
N ILE A 382 -0.11 23.50 -4.20
CA ILE A 382 -0.58 22.16 -3.85
C ILE A 382 0.60 21.19 -3.76
N LEU A 383 1.49 21.19 -4.74
CA LEU A 383 2.67 20.31 -4.75
C LEU A 383 3.54 20.53 -3.52
N GLU A 384 3.88 21.79 -3.20
CA GLU A 384 4.71 22.12 -2.03
C GLU A 384 4.08 21.61 -0.73
N ARG A 385 2.76 21.80 -0.54
CA ARG A 385 2.05 21.26 0.62
C ARG A 385 2.05 19.74 0.64
N MET A 386 1.84 19.10 -0.50
CA MET A 386 1.85 17.63 -0.59
C MET A 386 3.23 17.05 -0.31
N GLU A 387 4.31 17.70 -0.76
CA GLU A 387 5.68 17.29 -0.45
C GLU A 387 6.00 17.42 1.04
N ASP A 388 5.57 18.51 1.67
CA ASP A 388 5.70 18.72 3.11
C ASP A 388 4.90 17.67 3.93
N GLU A 389 3.64 17.42 3.56
CA GLU A 389 2.82 16.35 4.16
C GLU A 389 3.45 14.96 3.97
N ALA A 390 3.95 14.64 2.77
CA ALA A 390 4.59 13.36 2.47
C ALA A 390 5.90 13.16 3.27
N THR A 391 6.66 14.23 3.49
CA THR A 391 7.86 14.20 4.33
C THR A 391 7.49 13.85 5.77
N ARG A 392 6.50 14.53 6.35
CA ARG A 392 6.02 14.23 7.72
C ARG A 392 5.49 12.80 7.84
N PHE A 393 4.68 12.36 6.88
CA PHE A 393 4.18 10.99 6.86
C PHE A 393 5.31 9.98 6.79
N GLY A 394 6.24 10.15 5.85
CA GLY A 394 7.37 9.24 5.67
C GLY A 394 8.32 9.19 6.87
N SER A 395 8.45 10.29 7.63
CA SER A 395 9.19 10.29 8.90
C SER A 395 8.46 9.59 10.05
N ALA A 396 7.15 9.39 9.95
CA ALA A 396 6.33 8.77 10.99
C ALA A 396 6.22 7.24 10.86
N VAL A 397 6.58 6.66 9.71
CA VAL A 397 6.45 5.22 9.38
C VAL A 397 7.78 4.46 9.34
#